data_AF-A0AAX0S224-F1
#
_entry.id   AF-A0AAX0S224-F1
#
_cell.length_a   1.000
_cell.length_b   1.000
_cell.length_c   1.000
_cell.angle_alpha   90.00
_cell.angle_beta   90.00
_cell.angle_gamma   90.00
#
_symmetry.space_group_name_H-M   'P 1'
#
loop_
_entity.id
_entity.type
_entity.pdbx_description
1 polymer ?
#
loop_
_entity_poly.entity_id
_entity_poly.type
_entity_poly.pdbx_seq_one_letter_code
_entity_poly.pdbx_strand_id
1 'polypeptide(L)'
;MKMKWVNQNPFVMLRKNDGFTIIEMLFSLMILMTTSIFILQLFSIIHTQLESKDKLHPKEWEIFTMQMQQEVRGAKSQDVIENKLYLLSGDQLSFIEQYEEKLRRRVNGKGHEVILQNISKFKVEKDGNVIVLNITDKAGNTVIRRFHPFFKSETKVDE
;
A
#
# COMPACT_ATOMS: atom_id res chain seq x y z
N MET A 1 -69.49 -0.69 -75.31
CA MET A 1 -68.25 -0.16 -74.68
C MET A 1 -68.50 -0.05 -73.18
N LYS A 2 -67.93 -0.94 -72.35
CA LYS A 2 -68.03 -0.88 -70.87
C LYS A 2 -66.63 -0.63 -70.32
N MET A 3 -66.46 0.50 -69.64
CA MET A 3 -65.18 0.90 -69.04
C MET A 3 -65.08 0.24 -67.66
N LYS A 4 -64.11 -0.66 -67.48
CA LYS A 4 -63.78 -1.25 -66.18
C LYS A 4 -62.81 -0.33 -65.46
N TRP A 5 -63.20 0.14 -64.28
CA TRP A 5 -62.31 0.86 -63.38
C TRP A 5 -61.36 -0.13 -62.69
N VAL A 6 -60.07 0.06 -62.87
CA VAL A 6 -59.03 -0.65 -62.11
C VAL A 6 -58.84 0.10 -60.80
N ASN A 7 -59.19 -0.54 -59.68
CA ASN A 7 -58.97 0.00 -58.35
C ASN A 7 -57.47 -0.14 -58.00
N GLN A 8 -56.74 0.97 -58.05
CA GLN A 8 -55.35 1.05 -57.59
C GLN A 8 -55.37 1.24 -56.07
N ASN A 9 -55.13 0.17 -55.31
CA ASN A 9 -54.95 0.28 -53.87
C ASN A 9 -53.60 0.98 -53.61
N PRO A 10 -53.55 2.12 -52.90
CA PRO A 10 -52.28 2.75 -52.57
C PRO A 10 -51.47 1.82 -51.65
N PHE A 11 -50.24 1.49 -52.05
CA PHE A 11 -49.30 0.76 -51.22
C PHE A 11 -48.85 1.68 -50.08
N VAL A 12 -49.51 1.60 -48.93
CA VAL A 12 -49.12 2.34 -47.73
C VAL A 12 -47.95 1.61 -47.08
N MET A 13 -46.74 2.10 -47.30
CA MET A 13 -45.56 1.64 -46.59
C MET A 13 -45.59 2.23 -45.17
N LEU A 14 -46.06 1.46 -44.18
CA LEU A 14 -45.94 1.82 -42.76
C LEU A 14 -44.45 1.86 -42.39
N ARG A 15 -43.86 3.06 -42.34
CA ARG A 15 -42.51 3.24 -41.82
C ARG A 15 -42.51 2.93 -40.33
N LYS A 16 -41.94 1.78 -39.97
CA LYS A 16 -41.74 1.38 -38.57
C LYS A 16 -40.64 2.27 -37.97
N ASN A 17 -41.04 3.23 -37.13
CA ASN A 17 -40.12 4.08 -36.38
C ASN A 17 -39.67 3.33 -35.11
N ASP A 18 -38.71 2.42 -35.26
CA ASP A 18 -37.97 1.83 -34.13
C ASP A 18 -36.89 2.81 -33.66
N GLY A 19 -37.30 4.01 -33.25
CA GLY A 19 -36.42 5.09 -32.80
C GLY A 19 -36.20 5.04 -31.29
N PHE A 20 -35.01 5.44 -30.85
CA PHE A 20 -34.70 5.54 -29.42
C PHE A 20 -35.48 6.68 -28.76
N THR A 21 -36.05 6.39 -27.60
CA THR A 21 -36.65 7.40 -26.75
C THR A 21 -35.56 8.21 -26.03
N ILE A 22 -35.87 9.46 -25.66
CA ILE A 22 -34.94 10.32 -24.92
C ILE A 22 -34.54 9.68 -23.58
N ILE A 23 -35.46 8.95 -22.94
CA ILE A 23 -35.19 8.27 -21.67
C ILE A 23 -34.20 7.11 -21.83
N GLU A 24 -34.28 6.33 -22.91
CA GLU A 24 -33.30 5.27 -23.21
C GLU A 24 -31.90 5.85 -23.48
N MET A 25 -31.84 7.00 -24.16
CA MET A 25 -30.57 7.71 -24.39
C MET A 25 -29.97 8.25 -23.09
N LEU A 26 -30.79 8.82 -22.21
CA LEU A 26 -30.35 9.31 -20.90
C LEU A 26 -29.86 8.16 -20.01
N PHE A 27 -30.55 7.02 -20.04
CA PHE A 27 -30.15 5.83 -19.29
C PHE A 27 -28.83 5.24 -19.82
N SER A 28 -28.68 5.17 -21.15
CA SER A 28 -27.43 4.74 -21.80
C SER A 28 -26.27 5.67 -21.47
N LEU A 29 -26.52 6.98 -21.41
CA LEU A 29 -25.51 7.97 -20.99
C LEU A 29 -25.13 7.79 -19.52
N MET A 30 -26.08 7.53 -18.62
CA MET A 30 -25.80 7.23 -17.21
C MET A 30 -24.89 6.01 -17.06
N ILE A 31 -25.19 4.94 -17.80
CA ILE A 31 -24.36 3.73 -17.81
C ILE A 31 -22.96 4.06 -18.32
N LEU A 32 -22.85 4.80 -19.43
CA LEU A 32 -21.57 5.19 -20.01
C LEU A 32 -20.72 6.03 -19.05
N MET A 33 -21.32 7.02 -18.37
CA MET A 33 -20.60 7.84 -17.38
C MET A 33 -20.11 6.97 -16.22
N THR A 34 -20.97 6.09 -15.72
CA THR A 34 -20.65 5.20 -14.59
C THR A 34 -19.50 4.28 -14.96
N THR A 35 -19.56 3.60 -16.11
CA THR A 35 -18.50 2.69 -16.56
C THR A 35 -17.19 3.43 -16.83
N SER A 36 -17.24 4.64 -17.39
CA SER A 36 -16.05 5.47 -17.64
C SER A 36 -15.29 5.80 -16.35
N ILE A 37 -16.01 6.20 -15.29
CA ILE A 37 -15.40 6.50 -13.98
C ILE A 37 -14.72 5.24 -13.41
N PHE A 38 -15.37 4.07 -13.49
CA PHE A 38 -14.79 2.83 -13.02
C PHE A 38 -13.52 2.43 -13.79
N ILE A 39 -13.50 2.62 -15.12
CA ILE A 39 -12.32 2.32 -15.95
C ILE A 39 -11.13 3.20 -15.54
N LEU A 40 -11.35 4.50 -15.34
CA LEU A 40 -10.29 5.42 -14.89
C LEU A 40 -9.73 5.02 -13.52
N GLN A 41 -10.60 4.63 -12.59
CA GLN A 41 -10.17 4.19 -11.26
C GLN A 41 -9.34 2.89 -11.32
N LEU A 42 -9.74 1.92 -12.15
CA LEU A 42 -8.99 0.68 -12.34
C LEU A 42 -7.60 0.94 -12.96
N PHE A 43 -7.51 1.85 -13.93
CA PHE A 43 -6.24 2.21 -14.56
C PHE A 43 -5.27 2.85 -13.55
N SER A 44 -5.78 3.75 -12.70
CA SER A 44 -4.97 4.37 -11.64
C SER A 44 -4.37 3.32 -10.70
N ILE A 45 -5.17 2.35 -10.24
CA ILE A 45 -4.72 1.29 -9.34
C ILE A 45 -3.62 0.44 -10.00
N ILE A 46 -3.80 0.04 -11.26
CA ILE A 46 -2.83 -0.78 -11.99
C ILE A 46 -1.49 -0.05 -12.15
N HIS A 47 -1.53 1.23 -12.51
CA HIS A 47 -0.31 2.02 -12.72
C HIS A 47 0.49 2.19 -11.42
N THR A 48 -0.17 2.44 -10.29
CA THR A 48 0.51 2.59 -8.99
C THR A 48 1.16 1.28 -8.51
N GLN A 49 0.58 0.13 -8.82
CA GLN A 49 1.12 -1.19 -8.45
C GLN A 49 2.35 -1.58 -9.29
N LEU A 50 2.47 -1.10 -10.53
CA LEU A 50 3.60 -1.40 -11.40
C LEU A 50 4.88 -0.66 -10.97
N GLU A 51 4.78 0.60 -10.55
CA GLU A 51 5.95 1.39 -10.12
C GLU A 51 6.46 1.03 -8.72
N SER A 52 5.64 0.36 -7.91
CA SER A 52 5.94 0.11 -6.49
C SER A 52 6.65 -1.22 -6.23
N LYS A 53 6.96 -2.02 -7.26
CA LYS A 53 7.63 -3.32 -7.08
C LYS A 53 9.05 -3.22 -6.52
N ASP A 54 9.78 -2.16 -6.87
CA ASP A 54 11.18 -1.97 -6.44
C ASP A 54 11.35 -0.87 -5.39
N LYS A 55 10.27 -0.15 -5.07
CA LYS A 55 10.28 0.93 -4.07
C LYS A 55 9.66 0.45 -2.77
N LEU A 56 10.19 0.96 -1.66
CA LEU A 56 9.56 0.78 -0.35
C LEU A 56 8.18 1.44 -0.36
N HIS A 57 7.13 0.68 -0.04
CA HIS A 57 5.78 1.22 -0.10
C HIS A 57 5.57 2.22 1.07
N PRO A 58 5.14 3.47 0.82
CA PRO A 58 5.05 4.49 1.87
C PRO A 58 4.19 4.09 3.07
N LYS A 59 3.10 3.35 2.83
CA LYS A 59 2.22 2.85 3.88
C LYS A 59 2.85 1.72 4.71
N GLU A 60 3.62 0.81 4.08
CA GLU A 60 4.38 -0.21 4.83
C GLU A 60 5.40 0.45 5.74
N TRP A 61 6.10 1.47 5.22
CA TRP A 61 7.04 2.28 5.99
C TRP A 61 6.37 2.97 7.18
N GLU A 62 5.22 3.60 6.98
CA GLU A 62 4.49 4.28 8.05
C GLU A 62 4.08 3.31 9.17
N ILE A 63 3.45 2.18 8.82
CA ILE A 63 3.04 1.15 9.77
C ILE A 63 4.26 0.63 10.55
N PHE A 64 5.35 0.33 9.84
CA PHE A 64 6.61 -0.09 10.46
C PHE A 64 7.10 0.94 11.48
N THR A 65 7.19 2.22 11.10
CA THR A 65 7.71 3.25 12.02
C THR A 65 6.84 3.41 13.26
N MET A 66 5.51 3.31 13.13
CA MET A 66 4.60 3.40 14.27
C MET A 66 4.78 2.20 15.22
N GLN A 67 4.82 0.99 14.67
CA GLN A 67 5.01 -0.23 15.46
C GLN A 67 6.40 -0.23 16.14
N MET A 68 7.45 0.12 15.41
CA MET A 68 8.82 0.17 15.95
C MET A 68 8.93 1.22 17.06
N GLN A 69 8.28 2.37 16.90
CA GLN A 69 8.22 3.39 17.94
C GLN A 69 7.51 2.89 19.21
N GLN A 70 6.41 2.13 19.07
CA GLN A 70 5.73 1.51 20.20
C GLN A 70 6.62 0.47 20.89
N GLU A 71 7.30 -0.39 20.12
CA GLU A 71 8.18 -1.43 20.67
C GLU A 71 9.39 -0.84 21.40
N VAL A 72 10.05 0.17 20.84
CA VAL A 72 11.20 0.84 21.48
C VAL A 72 10.79 1.57 22.76
N ARG A 73 9.59 2.13 22.77
CA ARG A 73 9.03 2.79 23.96
C ARG A 73 8.63 1.79 25.04
N GLY A 74 8.11 0.62 24.66
CA GLY A 74 7.71 -0.44 25.58
C GLY A 74 8.86 -1.34 26.05
N ALA A 75 9.99 -1.31 25.35
CA ALA A 75 11.15 -2.13 25.69
C ALA A 75 11.77 -1.68 27.02
N LYS A 76 12.12 -2.66 27.85
CA LYS A 76 12.91 -2.51 29.08
C LYS A 76 14.41 -2.43 28.81
N SER A 77 14.87 -3.05 27.72
CA SER A 77 16.23 -2.90 27.21
C SER A 77 16.24 -3.02 25.70
N GLN A 78 17.26 -2.42 25.11
CA GLN A 78 17.50 -2.49 23.67
C GLN A 78 19.00 -2.69 23.45
N ASP A 79 19.38 -3.59 22.56
CA ASP A 79 20.78 -3.80 22.20
C ASP A 79 20.92 -4.06 20.70
N VAL A 80 22.09 -3.73 20.17
CA VAL A 80 22.41 -3.94 18.76
C VAL A 80 23.64 -4.83 18.67
N ILE A 81 23.49 -6.00 18.06
CA ILE A 81 24.56 -6.99 17.91
C ILE A 81 24.54 -7.45 16.46
N GLU A 82 25.69 -7.39 15.77
CA GLU A 82 25.84 -7.87 14.39
C GLU A 82 24.75 -7.34 13.42
N ASN A 83 24.43 -6.04 13.51
CA ASN A 83 23.41 -5.42 12.67
C ASN A 83 21.98 -5.98 12.89
N LYS A 84 21.72 -6.55 14.07
CA LYS A 84 20.40 -6.96 14.53
C LYS A 84 20.00 -6.12 15.72
N LEU A 85 18.75 -5.68 15.73
CA LEU A 85 18.18 -4.94 16.86
C LEU A 85 17.45 -5.92 17.75
N TYR A 86 17.85 -6.00 19.02
CA TYR A 86 17.20 -6.77 20.06
C TYR A 86 16.42 -5.83 20.96
N LEU A 87 15.15 -6.15 21.21
CA LEU A 87 14.26 -5.39 22.08
C LEU A 87 13.66 -6.36 23.10
N LEU A 88 13.87 -6.08 24.39
CA LEU A 88 13.30 -6.86 25.48
C LEU A 88 12.07 -6.15 26.02
N SER A 89 10.88 -6.67 25.76
CA SER A 89 9.60 -6.18 26.31
C SER A 89 9.05 -7.17 27.33
N GLY A 90 9.16 -6.84 28.62
CA GLY A 90 8.71 -7.74 29.69
C GLY A 90 9.56 -9.01 29.77
N ASP A 91 9.00 -10.13 29.32
CA ASP A 91 9.65 -11.46 29.23
C ASP A 91 9.78 -11.94 27.76
N GLN A 92 9.50 -11.05 26.81
CA GLN A 92 9.59 -11.33 25.37
C GLN A 92 10.79 -10.60 24.77
N LEU A 93 11.71 -11.36 24.19
CA LEU A 93 12.82 -10.86 23.39
C LEU A 93 12.42 -10.86 21.91
N SER A 94 12.14 -9.70 21.36
CA SER A 94 12.01 -9.54 19.91
C SER A 94 13.35 -9.15 19.30
N PHE A 95 13.63 -9.65 18.09
CA PHE A 95 14.75 -9.18 17.31
C PHE A 95 14.39 -8.96 15.86
N ILE A 96 15.03 -7.96 15.26
CA ILE A 96 14.82 -7.54 13.88
C ILE A 96 16.13 -7.73 13.12
N GLU A 97 16.05 -8.43 12.00
CA GLU A 97 17.19 -8.71 11.12
C GLU A 97 16.78 -8.64 9.65
N GLN A 98 17.75 -8.34 8.79
CA GLN A 98 17.57 -8.47 7.36
C GLN A 98 17.58 -9.96 6.98
N TYR A 99 16.60 -10.38 6.19
CA TYR A 99 16.51 -11.70 5.59
C TYR A 99 16.29 -11.52 4.08
N GLU A 100 17.35 -11.76 3.30
CA GLU A 100 17.36 -11.52 1.85
C GLU A 100 16.94 -10.07 1.54
N GLU A 101 15.83 -9.89 0.84
CA GLU A 101 15.30 -8.59 0.39
C GLU A 101 14.19 -8.05 1.31
N LYS A 102 14.08 -8.62 2.51
CA LYS A 102 13.01 -8.36 3.48
C LYS A 102 13.59 -8.05 4.85
N LEU A 103 12.87 -7.26 5.62
CA LEU A 103 13.14 -7.07 7.04
C LEU A 103 12.21 -7.98 7.84
N ARG A 104 12.79 -8.84 8.67
CA ARG A 104 12.06 -9.83 9.46
C ARG A 104 12.20 -9.55 10.94
N ARG A 105 11.10 -9.73 11.66
CA ARG A 105 11.04 -9.78 13.12
C ARG A 105 10.72 -11.18 13.61
N ARG A 106 11.33 -11.54 14.74
CA ARG A 106 11.09 -12.78 15.49
C ARG A 106 10.90 -12.46 16.96
N VAL A 107 10.03 -13.20 17.64
CA VAL A 107 9.75 -13.01 19.08
C VAL A 107 10.08 -14.31 19.81
N ASN A 108 10.97 -14.26 20.80
CA ASN A 108 11.46 -15.44 21.54
C ASN A 108 11.99 -16.54 20.62
N GLY A 109 12.61 -16.16 19.49
CA GLY A 109 13.09 -17.09 18.46
C GLY A 109 12.00 -17.85 17.71
N LYS A 110 10.72 -17.56 18.01
CA LYS A 110 9.53 -18.14 17.35
C LYS A 110 8.83 -17.06 16.52
N GLY A 111 8.05 -17.52 15.55
CA GLY A 111 7.37 -16.64 14.59
C GLY A 111 8.28 -16.16 13.46
N HIS A 112 7.64 -15.73 12.37
CA HIS A 112 8.28 -15.13 11.21
C HIS A 112 7.37 -14.01 10.73
N GLU A 113 7.66 -12.79 11.15
CA GLU A 113 6.90 -11.61 10.74
C GLU A 113 7.75 -10.80 9.77
N VAL A 114 7.32 -10.74 8.50
CA VAL A 114 7.91 -9.84 7.52
C VAL A 114 7.32 -8.47 7.75
N ILE A 115 8.15 -7.50 8.16
CA ILE A 115 7.65 -6.15 8.47
C ILE A 115 7.83 -5.20 7.29
N LEU A 116 8.91 -5.36 6.53
CA LEU A 116 9.16 -4.57 5.32
C LEU A 116 9.68 -5.46 4.20
N GLN A 117 9.30 -5.11 2.98
CA GLN A 117 9.73 -5.79 1.76
C GLN A 117 10.47 -4.82 0.84
N ASN A 118 11.09 -5.34 -0.21
CA ASN A 118 11.81 -4.55 -1.23
C ASN A 118 12.97 -3.72 -0.64
N ILE A 119 13.66 -4.28 0.35
CA ILE A 119 14.85 -3.67 0.97
C ILE A 119 16.10 -4.28 0.36
N SER A 120 17.05 -3.44 -0.02
CA SER A 120 18.39 -3.84 -0.45
C SER A 120 19.35 -3.94 0.73
N LYS A 121 19.34 -2.93 1.61
CA LYS A 121 20.25 -2.85 2.76
C LYS A 121 19.53 -2.36 4.00
N PHE A 122 19.81 -3.01 5.12
CA PHE A 122 19.43 -2.57 6.46
C PHE A 122 20.69 -2.32 7.28
N LYS A 123 20.76 -1.17 7.95
CA LYS A 123 21.79 -0.89 8.95
C LYS A 123 21.14 -0.35 10.22
N VAL A 124 21.49 -0.91 11.35
CA VAL A 124 21.05 -0.44 12.67
C VAL A 124 22.24 -0.07 13.54
N GLU A 125 22.13 1.08 14.19
CA GLU A 125 23.12 1.60 15.12
C GLU A 125 22.42 2.08 16.40
N LYS A 126 23.11 1.94 17.53
CA LYS A 126 22.67 2.43 18.83
C LYS A 126 23.61 3.55 19.25
N ASP A 127 23.09 4.77 19.33
CA ASP A 127 23.80 5.96 19.80
C ASP A 127 23.29 6.30 21.20
N GLY A 128 23.99 5.78 22.21
CA GLY A 128 23.53 5.79 23.61
C GLY A 128 22.19 5.08 23.78
N ASN A 129 21.13 5.84 24.05
CA ASN A 129 19.77 5.32 24.14
C ASN A 129 18.98 5.50 22.84
N VAL A 130 19.51 6.13 21.79
CA VAL A 130 18.78 6.34 20.54
C VAL A 130 19.07 5.20 19.57
N ILE A 131 18.02 4.64 18.96
CA ILE A 131 18.17 3.66 17.87
C ILE A 131 18.09 4.41 16.55
N VAL A 132 19.09 4.23 15.70
CA VAL A 132 19.16 4.79 14.36
C VAL A 132 19.04 3.66 13.34
N LEU A 133 17.97 3.70 12.54
CA LEU A 133 17.75 2.77 11.44
C LEU A 133 18.05 3.47 10.12
N ASN A 134 18.89 2.85 9.29
CA ASN A 134 19.15 3.23 7.91
C ASN A 134 18.69 2.09 7.00
N ILE A 135 17.71 2.38 6.14
CA ILE A 135 17.13 1.39 5.22
C ILE A 135 17.25 1.90 3.80
N THR A 136 17.79 1.08 2.92
CA THR A 136 17.89 1.36 1.48
C THR A 136 16.94 0.42 0.72
N ASP A 137 16.03 0.97 -0.06
CA ASP A 137 15.13 0.20 -0.93
C ASP A 137 15.87 -0.36 -2.16
N LYS A 138 15.21 -1.21 -2.96
CA LYS A 138 15.81 -1.73 -4.20
C LYS A 138 16.02 -0.67 -5.27
N ALA A 139 15.24 0.42 -5.24
CA ALA A 139 15.40 1.56 -6.13
C ALA A 139 16.59 2.49 -5.76
N GLY A 140 17.28 2.24 -4.64
CA GLY A 140 18.44 3.00 -4.16
C GLY A 140 18.12 4.17 -3.23
N ASN A 141 16.86 4.41 -2.91
CA ASN A 141 16.45 5.43 -1.95
C ASN A 141 16.80 4.96 -0.54
N THR A 142 17.52 5.79 0.20
CA THR A 142 17.89 5.52 1.59
C THR A 142 17.08 6.41 2.53
N VAL A 143 16.43 5.80 3.50
CA VAL A 143 15.64 6.47 4.54
C VAL A 143 16.28 6.22 5.89
N ILE A 144 16.42 7.29 6.67
CA ILE A 144 16.99 7.28 8.02
C ILE A 144 15.89 7.62 9.02
N ARG A 145 15.74 6.81 10.06
CA ARG A 145 14.80 7.08 11.15
C ARG A 145 15.44 6.86 12.52
N ARG A 146 15.20 7.80 13.41
CA ARG A 146 15.66 7.76 14.80
C ARG A 146 14.50 7.47 15.73
N PHE A 147 14.73 6.62 16.72
CA PHE A 147 13.75 6.22 17.69
C PHE A 147 14.29 6.43 19.10
N HIS A 148 13.47 7.07 19.92
CA HIS A 148 13.80 7.45 21.28
C HIS A 148 13.00 6.56 22.24
N PRO A 149 13.67 5.74 23.07
CA PRO A 149 13.02 4.98 24.13
C PRO A 149 12.62 5.90 25.28
N PHE A 150 11.77 5.39 26.18
CA PHE A 150 11.34 6.11 27.37
C PHE A 150 12.33 6.04 28.54
N PHE A 151 13.51 5.40 28.39
CA PHE A 151 14.47 5.30 29.47
C PHE A 151 14.83 6.68 30.02
N LYS A 152 14.53 6.89 31.31
CA LYS A 152 15.09 8.00 32.06
C LYS A 152 16.59 7.75 32.10
N SER A 153 17.38 8.61 31.47
CA SER A 153 18.82 8.61 31.70
C SER A 153 19.02 8.87 33.20
N GLU A 154 19.43 7.86 33.95
CA GLU A 154 20.15 8.15 35.18
C GLU A 154 21.45 8.80 34.74
N THR A 155 21.45 10.13 34.83
CA THR A 155 22.65 10.94 34.76
C THR A 155 23.63 10.32 35.74
N LYS A 156 24.70 9.69 35.26
CA LYS A 156 25.88 9.51 36.08
C LYS A 156 26.36 10.91 36.43
N VAL A 157 26.00 11.34 37.64
CA VAL A 157 26.72 12.38 38.35
C VAL A 157 28.02 11.70 38.74
N ASP A 158 29.04 11.91 37.92
CA ASP A 158 30.41 11.57 38.28
C ASP A 158 30.78 12.48 39.46
N GLU A 159 30.92 11.87 40.65
CA GLU A 159 31.63 12.45 41.82
C GLU A 159 33.14 12.40 41.61
#